data_AF-A0A9Q0SS97-F1
#
_entry.id   AF-A0A9Q0SS97-F1
#
_cell.length_a   1.000
_cell.length_b   1.000
_cell.length_c   1.000
_cell.angle_alpha   90.00
_cell.angle_beta   90.00
_cell.angle_gamma   90.00
#
_symmetry.space_group_name_H-M   'P 1'
#
loop_
_entity.id
_entity.type
_entity.pdbx_description
1 polymer ?
#
loop_
_entity_poly.entity_id
_entity_poly.type
_entity_poly.pdbx_seq_one_letter_code
_entity_poly.pdbx_strand_id
1 'polypeptide(L)'
;MASKAVKTVAKAVAEYQYPWKEKLAKHKNELSKGVWGYWNLGAWTPLHISGRRRARLRKEVLLAGEDWPYDPERKEMRTKMKGHKCDRIAAERRANTAKLMEQMPEMLLAYKKRRWEKKMKEEDKNK
;
A
#
# COMPACT_ATOMS: atom_id res chain seq x y z
N MET A 1 -0.23 -59.41 20.89
CA MET A 1 -0.29 -58.93 19.48
C MET A 1 -1.47 -57.98 19.24
N ALA A 2 -2.68 -58.27 19.75
CA ALA A 2 -3.86 -57.40 19.61
C ALA A 2 -3.67 -55.96 20.14
N SER A 3 -2.94 -55.78 21.24
CA SER A 3 -2.67 -54.45 21.82
C SER A 3 -1.80 -53.54 20.96
N LYS A 4 -0.90 -54.10 20.13
CA LYS A 4 -0.10 -53.32 19.17
C LYS A 4 -0.94 -52.91 17.96
N ALA A 5 -1.80 -53.81 17.47
CA ALA A 5 -2.71 -53.54 16.36
C ALA A 5 -3.78 -52.48 16.71
N VAL A 6 -4.33 -52.53 17.92
CA VAL A 6 -5.29 -51.51 18.40
C VAL A 6 -4.62 -50.14 18.55
N LYS A 7 -3.36 -50.08 19.02
CA LYS A 7 -2.58 -48.83 19.08
C LYS A 7 -2.28 -48.25 17.70
N THR A 8 -1.98 -49.07 16.70
CA THR A 8 -1.74 -48.60 15.33
C THR A 8 -3.01 -48.10 14.65
N VAL A 9 -4.16 -48.76 14.88
CA VAL A 9 -5.45 -48.29 14.35
C VAL A 9 -5.89 -47.00 15.04
N ALA A 10 -5.77 -46.90 16.37
CA ALA A 10 -6.07 -45.66 17.09
C ALA A 10 -5.15 -44.50 16.66
N LYS A 11 -3.88 -44.77 16.40
CA LYS A 11 -2.93 -43.79 15.88
C LYS A 11 -3.30 -43.35 14.45
N ALA A 12 -3.64 -44.29 13.56
CA ALA A 12 -4.09 -43.98 12.21
C ALA A 12 -5.40 -43.18 12.19
N VAL A 13 -6.36 -43.50 13.07
CA VAL A 13 -7.62 -42.76 13.21
C VAL A 13 -7.38 -41.37 13.81
N ALA A 14 -6.47 -41.22 14.77
CA ALA A 14 -6.10 -39.92 15.34
C ALA A 14 -5.31 -39.04 14.36
N GLU A 15 -4.41 -39.63 13.57
CA GLU A 15 -3.69 -38.98 12.46
C GLU A 15 -4.66 -38.55 11.36
N TYR A 16 -5.71 -39.35 11.10
CA TYR A 16 -6.80 -39.01 10.19
C TYR A 16 -7.70 -37.90 10.72
N GLN A 17 -7.90 -37.86 12.05
CA GLN A 17 -8.74 -36.86 12.71
C GLN A 17 -8.09 -35.47 12.75
N TYR A 18 -6.76 -35.38 12.90
CA TYR A 18 -6.04 -34.10 12.99
C TYR A 18 -4.74 -34.04 12.18
N PRO A 19 -4.80 -34.18 10.83
CA PRO A 19 -3.63 -34.17 9.95
C PRO A 19 -2.86 -32.84 9.95
N TRP A 20 -3.42 -31.79 10.54
CA TRP A 20 -2.76 -30.49 10.67
C TRP A 20 -1.69 -30.48 11.78
N LYS A 21 -1.77 -31.35 12.80
CA LYS A 21 -0.79 -31.39 13.91
C LYS A 21 0.61 -31.77 13.41
N GLU A 22 0.68 -32.79 12.54
CA GLU A 22 1.94 -33.22 11.92
C GLU A 22 2.51 -32.16 10.98
N LYS A 23 1.66 -31.54 10.15
CA LYS A 23 2.07 -30.46 9.26
C LYS A 23 2.56 -29.24 10.04
N LEU A 24 1.93 -28.93 11.18
CA LEU A 24 2.32 -27.84 12.07
C LEU A 24 3.66 -28.14 12.75
N ALA A 25 3.85 -29.36 13.27
CA ALA A 25 5.13 -29.79 13.81
C ALA A 25 6.25 -29.70 12.77
N LYS A 26 6.00 -30.17 11.53
CA LYS A 26 6.96 -30.11 10.42
C LYS A 26 7.39 -28.69 10.07
N HIS A 27 6.46 -27.73 10.10
CA HIS A 27 6.70 -26.36 9.66
C HIS A 27 6.93 -25.37 10.82
N LYS A 28 6.92 -25.82 12.08
CA LYS A 28 7.04 -24.96 13.26
C LYS A 28 8.22 -23.99 13.21
N ASN A 29 9.41 -24.50 12.86
CA ASN A 29 10.65 -23.71 12.78
C ASN A 29 10.63 -22.71 11.62
N GLU A 30 9.89 -22.98 10.55
CA GLU A 30 9.73 -22.04 9.43
C GLU A 30 8.68 -20.98 9.75
N LEU A 31 7.58 -21.36 10.41
CA LEU A 31 6.51 -20.45 10.79
C LEU A 31 6.99 -19.38 11.79
N SER A 32 7.95 -19.72 12.65
CA SER A 32 8.54 -18.78 13.61
C SER A 32 9.45 -17.73 12.99
N LYS A 33 9.94 -17.91 11.76
CA LYS A 33 10.84 -16.95 11.09
C LYS A 33 10.12 -15.69 10.62
N GLY A 34 8.80 -15.76 10.41
CA GLY A 34 7.98 -14.65 9.95
C GLY A 34 6.85 -15.10 9.01
N VAL A 35 6.16 -14.14 8.38
CA VAL A 35 5.02 -14.44 7.49
C VAL A 35 5.40 -14.58 6.02
N TRP A 36 6.31 -13.74 5.56
CA TRP A 36 6.66 -13.60 4.13
C TRP A 36 8.08 -14.07 3.83
N GLY A 37 8.93 -14.08 4.86
CA GLY A 37 10.36 -14.29 4.75
C GLY A 37 11.04 -13.70 5.97
N TYR A 38 12.36 -13.77 5.96
CA TYR A 38 13.21 -13.25 7.02
C TYR A 38 14.48 -12.66 6.42
N TRP A 39 15.05 -11.68 7.11
CA TRP A 39 16.36 -11.16 6.80
C TRP A 39 17.42 -12.14 7.31
N ASN A 40 18.31 -12.57 6.43
CA ASN A 40 19.43 -13.41 6.78
C ASN A 40 20.68 -12.93 6.02
N LEU A 41 21.75 -12.60 6.75
CA LEU A 41 23.03 -12.15 6.18
C LEU A 41 22.87 -11.01 5.14
N GLY A 42 21.99 -10.05 5.41
CA GLY A 42 21.76 -8.89 4.53
C GLY A 42 20.90 -9.18 3.29
N ALA A 43 20.41 -10.41 3.11
CA ALA A 43 19.49 -10.77 2.04
C ALA A 43 18.10 -11.12 2.60
N TRP A 44 17.06 -10.78 1.83
CA TRP A 44 15.71 -11.24 2.12
C TRP A 44 15.55 -12.68 1.63
N THR A 45 15.32 -13.60 2.57
CA THR A 45 15.13 -15.02 2.27
C THR A 45 13.64 -15.40 2.36
N PRO A 46 13.06 -16.05 1.32
CA PRO A 46 11.68 -16.50 1.36
C PRO A 46 11.53 -17.72 2.28
N LEU A 47 10.31 -17.94 2.78
CA LEU A 47 10.01 -19.15 3.54
C LEU A 47 9.93 -20.39 2.64
N HIS A 48 10.29 -21.55 3.19
CA HIS A 48 10.14 -22.83 2.48
C HIS A 48 8.66 -23.28 2.34
N ILE A 49 7.75 -22.69 3.13
CA ILE A 49 6.31 -22.91 3.01
C ILE A 49 5.67 -21.78 2.19
N SER A 50 4.89 -22.14 1.17
CA SER A 50 4.14 -21.15 0.41
C SER A 50 3.02 -20.53 1.24
N GLY A 51 2.70 -19.25 1.01
CA GLY A 51 1.63 -18.55 1.72
C GLY A 51 0.29 -19.26 1.64
N ARG A 52 -0.02 -19.92 0.51
CA ARG A 52 -1.23 -20.75 0.36
C ARG A 52 -1.25 -21.96 1.29
N ARG A 53 -0.12 -22.69 1.41
CA ARG A 53 -0.03 -23.85 2.30
C ARG A 53 -0.11 -23.42 3.77
N ARG A 54 0.53 -22.30 4.12
CA ARG A 54 0.41 -21.66 5.44
C ARG A 54 -1.05 -21.31 5.77
N ALA A 55 -1.74 -20.61 4.88
CA ALA A 55 -3.14 -20.21 5.12
C ALA A 55 -4.08 -21.41 5.26
N ARG A 56 -3.85 -22.50 4.51
CA ARG A 56 -4.58 -23.77 4.69
C ARG A 56 -4.33 -24.37 6.08
N LEU A 57 -3.07 -24.42 6.51
CA LEU A 57 -2.71 -24.89 7.86
C LEU A 57 -3.37 -24.05 8.95
N ARG A 58 -3.28 -22.72 8.84
CA ARG A 58 -3.93 -21.77 9.76
C ARG A 58 -5.43 -21.99 9.84
N LYS A 59 -6.09 -22.20 8.70
CA LYS A 59 -7.52 -22.53 8.66
C LYS A 59 -7.83 -23.84 9.39
N GLU A 60 -7.06 -24.90 9.15
CA GLU A 60 -7.25 -26.21 9.82
C GLU A 60 -7.09 -26.09 11.36
N VAL A 61 -6.09 -25.35 11.83
CA VAL A 61 -5.83 -25.11 13.28
C VAL A 61 -6.96 -24.31 13.92
N LEU A 62 -7.33 -23.17 13.33
CA LEU A 62 -8.38 -22.31 13.87
C LEU A 62 -9.76 -23.00 13.87
N LEU A 63 -10.05 -23.83 12.85
CA LEU A 63 -11.28 -24.64 12.82
C LEU A 63 -11.32 -25.70 13.91
N ALA A 64 -10.17 -26.20 14.37
CA ALA A 64 -10.07 -27.11 15.51
C ALA A 64 -10.19 -26.36 16.86
N GLY A 65 -10.32 -25.03 16.85
CA GLY A 65 -10.42 -24.21 18.06
C GLY A 65 -9.09 -23.92 18.74
N GLU A 66 -7.96 -24.26 18.12
CA GLU A 66 -6.63 -23.95 18.64
C GLU A 66 -6.15 -22.57 18.17
N ASP A 67 -5.21 -21.98 18.92
CA ASP A 67 -4.67 -20.64 18.65
C ASP A 67 -3.55 -20.65 17.59
N TRP A 68 -3.36 -19.52 16.90
CA TRP A 68 -2.36 -19.33 15.85
C TRP A 68 -1.41 -18.16 16.19
N PRO A 69 -0.29 -18.41 16.88
CA PRO A 69 0.61 -17.37 17.37
C PRO A 69 1.66 -16.89 16.34
N TYR A 70 1.72 -17.48 15.14
CA TYR A 70 2.81 -17.25 14.19
C TYR A 70 2.65 -16.01 13.29
N ASP A 71 1.45 -15.42 13.23
CA ASP A 71 1.17 -14.26 12.39
C ASP A 71 1.12 -12.98 13.26
N PRO A 72 1.80 -11.89 12.87
CA PRO A 72 1.69 -10.61 13.54
C PRO A 72 0.30 -10.02 13.34
N GLU A 73 -0.08 -9.12 14.24
CA GLU A 73 -1.35 -8.41 14.17
C GLU A 73 -1.48 -7.61 12.87
N ARG A 74 -2.71 -7.55 12.37
CA ARG A 74 -3.01 -6.82 11.14
C ARG A 74 -2.89 -5.32 11.42
N LYS A 75 -2.03 -4.65 10.68
CA LYS A 75 -1.92 -3.18 10.73
C LYS A 75 -3.20 -2.52 10.22
N GLU A 76 -3.53 -1.38 10.80
CA GLU A 76 -4.64 -0.54 10.37
C GLU A 76 -4.45 -0.05 8.93
N MET A 77 -5.56 0.04 8.19
CA MET A 77 -5.55 0.55 6.82
C MET A 77 -5.59 2.08 6.80
N ARG A 78 -4.88 2.70 5.86
CA ARG A 78 -4.87 4.17 5.70
C ARG A 78 -6.15 4.65 5.02
N THR A 79 -6.89 5.53 5.68
CA THR A 79 -8.18 6.08 5.22
C THR A 79 -8.10 7.51 4.65
N LYS A 80 -6.93 7.95 4.16
CA LYS A 80 -6.76 9.33 3.65
C LYS A 80 -7.10 9.43 2.16
N MET A 81 -8.01 10.33 1.79
CA MET A 81 -8.29 10.67 0.38
C MET A 81 -7.35 11.78 -0.11
N LYS A 82 -6.91 11.69 -1.38
CA LYS A 82 -5.97 12.66 -1.99
C LYS A 82 -6.66 13.98 -2.39
N GLY A 83 -7.93 13.91 -2.80
CA GLY A 83 -8.65 15.01 -3.46
C GLY A 83 -8.14 15.29 -4.88
N HIS A 84 -8.97 15.92 -5.71
CA HIS A 84 -8.59 16.32 -7.07
C HIS A 84 -7.63 17.52 -7.05
N LYS A 85 -6.64 17.50 -7.97
CA LYS A 85 -5.68 18.60 -8.12
C LYS A 85 -6.37 19.91 -8.54
N CYS A 86 -7.39 19.81 -9.39
CA CYS A 86 -8.14 20.96 -9.89
C CYS A 86 -8.79 21.74 -8.73
N ASP A 87 -9.54 21.04 -7.88
CA ASP A 87 -10.28 21.64 -6.78
C ASP A 87 -9.36 22.31 -5.76
N ARG A 88 -8.20 21.69 -5.49
CA ARG A 88 -7.18 22.23 -4.59
C ARG A 88 -6.65 23.59 -5.06
N ILE A 89 -6.43 23.72 -6.36
CA ILE A 89 -5.82 24.92 -6.97
C ILE A 89 -6.91 25.95 -7.37
N ALA A 90 -8.18 25.55 -7.37
CA ALA A 90 -9.27 26.41 -7.82
C ALA A 90 -9.40 27.69 -6.97
N ALA A 91 -9.24 27.60 -5.65
CA ALA A 91 -9.25 28.77 -4.77
C ALA A 91 -8.11 29.73 -5.07
N GLU A 92 -6.89 29.21 -5.24
CA GLU A 92 -5.70 30.01 -5.58
C GLU A 92 -5.86 30.70 -6.94
N ARG A 93 -6.40 30.00 -7.95
CA ARG A 93 -6.67 30.56 -9.27
C ARG A 93 -7.66 31.72 -9.21
N ARG A 94 -8.78 31.57 -8.50
CA ARG A 94 -9.79 32.64 -8.35
C ARG A 94 -9.19 33.89 -7.68
N ALA A 95 -8.37 33.71 -6.64
CA ALA A 95 -7.70 34.82 -5.96
C ALA A 95 -6.69 35.53 -6.89
N ASN A 96 -5.91 34.78 -7.67
CA ASN A 96 -5.00 35.36 -8.64
C ASN A 96 -5.72 36.10 -9.76
N THR A 97 -6.86 35.59 -10.23
CA THR A 97 -7.69 36.29 -11.21
C THR A 97 -8.17 37.64 -10.65
N ALA A 98 -8.64 37.70 -9.41
CA ALA A 98 -9.06 38.96 -8.79
C ALA A 98 -7.92 39.97 -8.70
N LYS A 99 -6.74 39.55 -8.22
CA LYS A 99 -5.54 40.40 -8.16
C LYS A 99 -5.13 40.94 -9.54
N LEU A 100 -5.19 40.09 -10.56
CA LEU A 100 -4.85 40.50 -11.93
C LEU A 100 -5.86 41.52 -12.46
N MET A 101 -7.16 41.35 -12.15
CA MET A 101 -8.22 42.29 -12.52
C MET A 101 -8.03 43.67 -11.89
N GLU A 102 -7.58 43.75 -10.63
CA GLU A 102 -7.25 45.02 -9.98
C GLU A 102 -6.12 45.77 -10.71
N GLN A 103 -5.14 45.04 -11.25
CA GLN A 103 -3.99 45.60 -11.98
C GLN A 103 -4.29 45.91 -13.46
N MET A 104 -5.44 45.48 -13.99
CA MET A 104 -5.80 45.67 -15.40
C MET A 104 -5.78 47.13 -15.87
N PRO A 105 -6.30 48.11 -15.13
CA PRO A 105 -6.32 49.50 -15.60
C PRO A 105 -4.91 50.05 -15.84
N GLU A 106 -3.98 49.76 -14.92
CA GLU A 106 -2.57 50.18 -15.04
C GLU A 106 -1.89 49.48 -16.23
N MET A 107 -2.12 48.17 -16.39
CA MET A 107 -1.58 47.42 -17.53
C MET A 107 -2.09 47.95 -18.88
N LEU A 108 -3.36 48.35 -18.95
CA LEU A 108 -3.94 48.94 -20.16
C LEU A 108 -3.33 50.31 -20.49
N LEU A 109 -3.11 51.16 -19.49
CA LEU A 109 -2.43 52.45 -19.67
C LEU A 109 -0.99 52.25 -20.13
N ALA A 110 -0.26 51.31 -19.52
CA ALA A 110 1.11 50.97 -19.92
C ALA A 110 1.17 50.46 -21.37
N TYR A 111 0.22 49.61 -21.78
CA TYR A 111 0.13 49.13 -23.17
C TYR A 111 -0.15 50.26 -24.16
N LYS A 112 -1.13 51.13 -23.85
CA LYS A 112 -1.45 52.31 -24.67
C LYS A 112 -0.24 53.22 -24.82
N LYS A 113 0.48 53.50 -23.73
CA LYS A 113 1.70 54.30 -23.73
C LYS A 113 2.76 53.70 -24.66
N ARG A 114 3.04 52.40 -24.54
CA ARG A 114 3.99 51.68 -25.42
C ARG A 114 3.62 51.77 -26.90
N ARG A 115 2.34 51.62 -27.24
CA ARG A 115 1.86 51.75 -28.63
C ARG A 115 2.04 53.16 -29.16
N TRP A 116 1.75 54.16 -28.33
CA TRP A 116 1.93 55.57 -28.67
C TRP A 116 3.40 55.93 -28.91
N GLU A 117 4.29 55.57 -27.97
CA GLU A 117 5.73 55.83 -28.11
C GLU A 117 6.32 55.16 -29.35
N LYS A 118 5.86 53.94 -29.67
CA LYS A 118 6.29 53.25 -30.90
C LYS A 118 5.85 54.02 -32.15
N LYS A 119 4.61 54.49 -32.19
CA LYS A 119 4.07 55.27 -33.31
C LYS A 119 4.85 56.58 -33.51
N MET A 120 5.09 57.33 -32.42
CA MET A 120 5.87 58.58 -32.49
C MET A 120 7.28 58.34 -33.04
N LYS A 121 7.97 57.28 -32.59
CA LYS A 121 9.30 56.91 -33.11
C LYS A 121 9.30 56.50 -34.58
N GLU A 122 8.22 55.92 -35.09
CA GLU A 122 8.09 55.59 -36.52
C GLU A 122 7.83 56.85 -37.35
N GLU A 123 7.01 57.77 -36.86
CA GLU A 123 6.77 59.07 -37.50
C GLU A 123 8.04 59.95 -37.53
N ASP A 124 8.82 59.96 -36.44
CA ASP A 124 10.09 60.70 -36.36
C ASP A 124 11.17 60.13 -37.30
N LYS A 125 11.14 58.83 -37.60
CA LYS A 125 12.08 58.20 -38.56
C LYS A 125 11.73 58.47 -40.02
N ASN A 126 10.47 58.82 -40.30
CA ASN A 126 9.97 59.10 -41.64
C ASN A 126 10.02 60.60 -42.00
N LYS A 127 10.47 61.45 -41.07
CA LYS A 127 10.82 62.87 -41.29
C LYS A 127 12.31 63.02 -41.58
#